data_AF-A0A9P9ISB9-F1
#
_entry.id   AF-A0A9P9ISB9-F1
#
_cell.length_a   1.000
_cell.length_b   1.000
_cell.length_c   1.000
_cell.angle_alpha   90.00
_cell.angle_beta   90.00
_cell.angle_gamma   90.00
#
_symmetry.space_group_name_H-M   'P 1'
#
loop_
_entity.id
_entity.type
_entity.pdbx_description
1 polymer ?
#
loop_
_entity_poly.entity_id
_entity_poly.type
_entity_poly.pdbx_seq_one_letter_code
_entity_poly.pdbx_strand_id
1 'polypeptide(L)'
;MVSFKGLTIFSILALGRVNASIDPDDDCDDETALSTTGHHPTSSVSTYSSSTSTIIIPSSAASHVLNDVEDADEVLLSGTAHQPTGSATTFSSSTTTLIIPNSDASHVLNDVEDVDEVRLYSTTFVTSIVSVSSSAASVATPGSQGGHAPKSCKAVAPPPAGRTCGVEGYINQADQSGRWPPQKKDSLKECATLCFSGPDCTAFRYRQDGNCQIFTQEFSSYGFTAGTSGSYWYQKECFECSDDGTVLGIDFHDNDVSNWCFTGDVDDSFELDIQTSDGLSSLRVRELATQGVAQVEYLTEFQVESETTYEMVFNVRSNLPVGRQTGLPDTDFKLLTFYVSTNDKVIYETIPVDGVWNGGEGWFKFSSKFVVQSGEKGAATLSFAVHASGSQLDWYLGYLYINSV
;
A
#
# COMPACT_ATOMS: atom_id res chain seq x y z
N MET A 1 -49.24 32.73 38.47
CA MET A 1 -47.92 33.20 38.94
C MET A 1 -47.19 31.94 39.42
N VAL A 2 -46.11 31.43 38.85
CA VAL A 2 -45.02 31.98 38.04
C VAL A 2 -44.64 30.94 36.97
N SER A 3 -44.35 31.40 35.75
CA SER A 3 -43.91 30.61 34.60
C SER A 3 -42.38 30.58 34.57
N PHE A 4 -41.78 29.39 34.53
CA PHE A 4 -40.35 29.22 34.23
C PHE A 4 -40.21 28.78 32.78
N LYS A 5 -39.75 29.69 31.92
CA LYS A 5 -39.27 29.39 30.57
C LYS A 5 -37.76 29.17 30.66
N GLY A 6 -37.32 27.93 30.52
CA GLY A 6 -35.92 27.59 30.26
C GLY A 6 -35.61 27.82 28.79
N LEU A 7 -34.71 28.76 28.52
CA LEU A 7 -34.17 29.07 27.20
C LEU A 7 -32.94 28.19 26.98
N THR A 8 -33.04 27.17 26.12
CA THR A 8 -31.89 26.36 25.71
C THR A 8 -31.28 26.97 24.45
N ILE A 9 -30.08 27.51 24.57
CA ILE A 9 -29.26 28.02 23.46
C ILE A 9 -28.48 26.83 22.89
N PHE A 10 -28.77 26.43 21.66
CA PHE A 10 -27.91 25.54 20.88
C PHE A 10 -26.86 26.39 20.16
N SER A 11 -25.62 26.30 20.61
CA SER A 11 -24.46 26.80 19.86
C SER A 11 -24.10 25.77 18.79
N ILE A 12 -24.31 26.12 17.53
CA ILE A 12 -23.79 25.38 16.38
C ILE A 12 -22.32 25.77 16.22
N LEU A 13 -21.40 24.90 16.63
CA LEU A 13 -20.00 24.96 16.19
C LEU A 13 -19.92 24.33 14.80
N ALA A 14 -19.81 25.17 13.77
CA ALA A 14 -19.36 24.74 12.46
C ALA A 14 -17.84 24.61 12.52
N LEU A 15 -17.33 23.38 12.60
CA LEU A 15 -15.93 23.08 12.34
C LEU A 15 -15.72 23.19 10.83
N GLY A 16 -15.02 24.23 10.40
CA GLY A 16 -14.52 24.33 9.03
C GLY A 16 -13.48 23.23 8.80
N ARG A 17 -13.74 22.32 7.86
CA ARG A 17 -12.73 21.43 7.32
C ARG A 17 -11.76 22.28 6.49
N VAL A 18 -10.50 22.30 6.88
CA VAL A 18 -9.41 22.82 6.04
C VAL A 18 -8.96 21.64 5.19
N ASN A 19 -9.38 21.62 3.91
CA ASN A 19 -8.72 20.77 2.93
C ASN A 19 -7.42 21.47 2.57
N ALA A 20 -6.28 20.96 3.05
CA ALA A 20 -5.00 21.28 2.46
C ALA A 20 -4.92 20.49 1.15
N SER A 21 -5.05 21.16 -0.01
CA SER A 21 -4.60 20.57 -1.26
C SER A 21 -3.09 20.73 -1.30
N ILE A 22 -2.38 19.62 -1.42
CA ILE A 22 -0.95 19.63 -1.75
C ILE A 22 -0.83 20.12 -3.19
N ASP A 23 0.07 21.07 -3.44
CA ASP A 23 0.43 21.51 -4.79
C ASP A 23 1.26 20.38 -5.43
N PRO A 24 0.83 19.78 -6.55
CA PRO A 24 1.54 18.67 -7.18
C PRO A 24 2.94 19.06 -7.70
N ASP A 25 3.26 20.35 -7.77
CA ASP A 25 4.56 20.86 -8.25
C ASP A 25 5.64 20.99 -7.15
N ASP A 26 5.33 20.69 -5.89
CA ASP A 26 6.32 20.66 -4.80
C ASP A 26 7.08 19.32 -4.89
N ASP A 27 8.04 19.26 -5.82
CA ASP A 27 8.90 18.11 -6.06
C ASP A 27 9.42 17.56 -4.73
N CYS A 28 9.29 16.25 -4.50
CA CYS A 28 9.68 15.58 -3.25
C CYS A 28 11.18 15.68 -2.88
N ASP A 29 11.94 16.45 -3.66
CA ASP A 29 13.36 16.69 -3.57
C ASP A 29 13.73 18.08 -3.02
N ASP A 30 12.80 18.88 -2.49
CA ASP A 30 13.12 20.27 -2.14
C ASP A 30 14.11 20.38 -0.96
N GLU A 31 15.38 20.50 -1.32
CA GLU A 31 16.49 20.79 -0.43
C GLU A 31 16.24 22.14 0.25
N THR A 32 16.02 22.10 1.57
CA THR A 32 16.07 23.30 2.40
C THR A 32 17.48 23.90 2.36
N ALA A 33 17.70 24.85 1.44
CA ALA A 33 18.98 25.50 1.22
C ALA A 33 19.42 26.35 2.42
N LEU A 34 20.29 25.79 3.27
CA LEU A 34 21.10 26.58 4.21
C LEU A 34 22.43 26.95 3.53
N SER A 35 22.53 28.22 3.12
CA SER A 35 23.72 28.78 2.47
C SER A 35 24.88 28.95 3.46
N THR A 36 25.97 28.19 3.28
CA THR A 36 27.32 28.60 3.73
C THR A 36 28.38 28.19 2.71
N THR A 37 29.06 29.19 2.14
CA THR A 37 30.14 29.06 1.16
C THR A 37 31.46 28.57 1.78
N GLY A 38 32.06 27.53 1.20
CA GLY A 38 33.47 27.15 1.40
C GLY A 38 33.96 26.22 0.29
N HIS A 39 34.77 26.72 -0.64
CA HIS A 39 35.35 25.94 -1.75
C HIS A 39 36.58 25.14 -1.31
N HIS A 40 36.61 23.84 -1.62
CA HIS A 40 37.83 23.03 -1.76
C HIS A 40 37.67 22.08 -2.96
N PRO A 41 38.66 21.93 -3.86
CA PRO A 41 38.53 21.05 -5.01
C PRO A 41 38.91 19.62 -4.65
N THR A 42 38.03 18.66 -4.93
CA THR A 42 38.32 17.23 -4.95
C THR A 42 38.09 16.67 -6.36
N SER A 43 38.98 15.78 -6.78
CA SER A 43 38.93 15.09 -8.06
C SER A 43 37.84 14.02 -8.08
N SER A 44 36.94 14.06 -9.08
CA SER A 44 35.91 13.04 -9.30
C SER A 44 36.41 11.94 -10.25
N VAL A 45 36.12 10.68 -9.91
CA VAL A 45 36.29 9.51 -10.80
C VAL A 45 34.89 9.10 -11.28
N SER A 46 34.73 8.93 -12.59
CA SER A 46 33.48 8.44 -13.19
C SER A 46 33.57 6.95 -13.46
N THR A 47 32.55 6.19 -13.04
CA THR A 47 32.38 4.77 -13.36
C THR A 47 31.16 4.61 -14.27
N TYR A 48 31.32 3.83 -15.34
CA TYR A 48 30.26 3.48 -16.29
C TYR A 48 29.83 2.03 -16.08
N SER A 49 28.52 1.81 -16.00
CA SER A 49 27.91 0.48 -16.01
C SER A 49 26.85 0.45 -17.12
N SER A 50 26.89 -0.58 -17.97
CA SER A 50 25.92 -0.78 -19.04
C SER A 50 25.37 -2.19 -18.96
N SER A 51 24.04 -2.33 -19.06
CA SER A 51 23.38 -3.62 -19.21
C SER A 51 22.65 -3.69 -20.55
N THR A 52 22.74 -4.83 -21.22
CA THR A 52 22.04 -5.11 -22.47
C THR A 52 21.12 -6.29 -22.25
N SER A 53 19.85 -6.12 -22.59
CA SER A 53 18.84 -7.18 -22.52
C SER A 53 18.31 -7.45 -23.92
N THR A 54 18.42 -8.70 -24.37
CA THR A 54 17.92 -9.14 -25.67
C THR A 54 16.63 -9.93 -25.47
N ILE A 55 15.54 -9.47 -26.08
CA ILE A 55 14.28 -10.21 -26.09
C ILE A 55 14.14 -10.82 -27.49
N ILE A 56 14.06 -12.15 -27.55
CA ILE A 56 13.82 -12.91 -28.78
C ILE A 56 12.38 -13.43 -28.71
N ILE A 57 11.51 -12.92 -29.57
CA ILE A 57 10.13 -13.41 -29.66
C ILE A 57 10.10 -14.56 -30.68
N PRO A 58 9.64 -15.77 -30.30
CA PRO A 58 9.46 -16.87 -31.25
C PRO A 58 8.34 -16.55 -32.25
N SER A 59 8.55 -16.92 -33.52
CA SER A 59 7.70 -16.56 -34.67
C SER A 59 6.22 -16.93 -34.53
N SER A 60 5.88 -17.88 -33.66
CA SER A 60 4.50 -18.31 -33.42
C SER A 60 3.62 -17.30 -32.65
N ALA A 61 4.19 -16.20 -32.12
CA ALA A 61 3.45 -15.18 -31.37
C ALA A 61 3.18 -13.88 -32.18
N ALA A 62 3.72 -13.76 -33.40
CA ALA A 62 3.70 -12.50 -34.17
C ALA A 62 2.42 -12.29 -35.01
N SER A 63 1.55 -13.29 -35.16
CA SER A 63 0.42 -13.23 -36.09
C SER A 63 -0.80 -12.45 -35.60
N HIS A 64 -0.79 -11.92 -34.37
CA HIS A 64 -1.97 -11.32 -33.75
C HIS A 64 -1.93 -9.79 -33.53
N VAL A 65 -0.87 -9.09 -33.94
CA VAL A 65 -0.63 -7.68 -33.55
C VAL A 65 -0.71 -6.67 -34.71
N LEU A 66 -0.89 -7.11 -35.97
CA LEU A 66 -0.69 -6.23 -37.14
C LEU A 66 -1.96 -5.78 -37.88
N ASN A 67 -3.16 -5.82 -37.28
CA ASN A 67 -4.39 -5.44 -37.98
C ASN A 67 -4.97 -4.06 -37.67
N ASP A 68 -4.37 -3.23 -36.81
CA ASP A 68 -4.97 -1.94 -36.41
C ASP A 68 -3.95 -0.80 -36.33
N VAL A 69 -3.36 -0.38 -37.46
CA VAL A 69 -2.79 0.98 -37.62
C VAL A 69 -2.81 1.37 -39.11
N GLU A 70 -3.91 1.97 -39.58
CA GLU A 70 -3.87 2.88 -40.74
C GLU A 70 -4.26 4.27 -40.23
N ASP A 71 -3.53 5.29 -40.68
CA ASP A 71 -3.65 6.73 -40.40
C ASP A 71 -2.97 7.29 -39.14
N ALA A 72 -1.69 7.66 -39.28
CA ALA A 72 -1.10 8.78 -38.54
C ALA A 72 -0.02 9.48 -39.40
N ASP A 73 -0.26 10.75 -39.70
CA ASP A 73 0.63 11.66 -40.42
C ASP A 73 1.92 12.00 -39.63
N GLU A 74 3.01 12.22 -40.36
CA GLU A 74 4.34 12.59 -39.85
C GLU A 74 4.36 13.95 -39.11
N VAL A 75 5.00 14.00 -37.94
CA VAL A 75 5.44 15.24 -37.30
C VAL A 75 6.95 15.16 -37.00
N LEU A 76 7.71 16.07 -37.61
CA LEU A 76 9.14 16.30 -37.38
C LEU A 76 9.35 17.09 -36.08
N LEU A 77 10.20 16.58 -35.18
CA LEU A 77 10.80 17.37 -34.10
C LEU A 77 12.32 17.16 -34.05
N SER A 78 13.06 18.24 -34.32
CA SER A 78 14.50 18.36 -34.07
C SER A 78 14.72 19.01 -32.70
N GLY A 79 15.42 18.34 -31.79
CA GLY A 79 15.88 18.91 -30.52
C GLY A 79 17.40 18.89 -30.42
N THR A 80 18.00 20.04 -30.11
CA THR A 80 19.46 20.20 -29.92
C THR A 80 19.79 20.06 -28.44
N ALA A 81 20.73 19.18 -28.07
CA ALA A 81 21.13 18.98 -26.67
C ALA A 81 22.15 20.04 -26.20
N HIS A 82 21.93 20.58 -25.00
CA HIS A 82 22.90 21.40 -24.26
C HIS A 82 23.64 20.57 -23.22
N GLN A 83 24.94 20.86 -23.05
CA GLN A 83 25.88 20.14 -22.20
C GLN A 83 25.94 20.79 -20.81
N PRO A 84 25.68 20.07 -19.70
CA PRO A 84 25.84 20.63 -18.36
C PRO A 84 27.28 20.51 -17.87
N THR A 85 27.77 21.58 -17.26
CA THR A 85 29.07 21.65 -16.58
C THR A 85 28.92 21.36 -15.10
N GLY A 86 29.55 20.27 -14.62
CA GLY A 86 30.02 20.13 -13.25
C GLY A 86 29.07 19.46 -12.25
N SER A 87 29.13 18.13 -12.15
CA SER A 87 29.03 17.30 -10.93
C SER A 87 29.30 15.83 -11.29
N ALA A 88 29.69 14.99 -10.34
CA ALA A 88 29.96 13.58 -10.59
C ALA A 88 28.65 12.83 -10.87
N THR A 89 28.35 12.60 -12.15
CA THR A 89 27.18 11.86 -12.62
C THR A 89 27.54 10.40 -12.89
N THR A 90 26.79 9.47 -12.30
CA THR A 90 26.83 8.05 -12.69
C THR A 90 25.82 7.85 -13.81
N PHE A 91 26.29 7.44 -14.99
CA PHE A 91 25.41 7.11 -16.11
C PHE A 91 25.15 5.60 -16.12
N SER A 92 23.89 5.22 -16.00
CA SER A 92 23.43 3.87 -16.31
C SER A 92 22.60 3.95 -17.57
N SER A 93 22.98 3.20 -18.61
CA SER A 93 22.21 3.08 -19.84
C SER A 93 21.79 1.64 -20.01
N SER A 94 20.49 1.41 -20.26
CA SER A 94 19.98 0.10 -20.63
C SER A 94 19.53 0.12 -22.08
N THR A 95 20.00 -0.85 -22.85
CA THR A 95 19.59 -1.02 -24.26
C THR A 95 18.79 -2.32 -24.36
N THR A 96 17.53 -2.20 -24.77
CA THR A 96 16.70 -3.36 -25.11
C THR A 96 16.70 -3.55 -26.61
N THR A 97 17.24 -4.68 -27.08
CA THR A 97 17.22 -5.04 -28.50
C THR A 97 16.13 -6.09 -28.72
N LEU A 98 15.10 -5.72 -29.49
CA LEU A 98 14.09 -6.66 -29.96
C LEU A 98 14.59 -7.30 -31.26
N ILE A 99 14.77 -8.63 -31.25
CA ILE A 99 15.14 -9.38 -32.45
C ILE A 99 13.97 -10.28 -32.83
N ILE A 100 13.36 -10.00 -33.98
CA ILE A 100 12.35 -10.88 -34.59
C ILE A 100 13.09 -11.74 -35.64
N PRO A 101 13.30 -13.03 -35.39
CA PRO A 101 13.98 -13.90 -36.35
C PRO A 101 13.07 -14.14 -37.56
N ASN A 102 13.53 -13.69 -38.73
CA ASN A 102 12.86 -13.94 -39.99
C ASN A 102 13.24 -15.34 -40.50
N SER A 103 12.51 -16.36 -40.05
CA SER A 103 12.53 -17.70 -40.64
C SER A 103 11.10 -18.14 -40.90
N ASP A 104 10.78 -18.35 -42.18
CA ASP A 104 9.51 -18.82 -42.77
C ASP A 104 8.52 -17.78 -43.32
N ALA A 105 9.03 -16.74 -44.00
CA ALA A 105 8.24 -15.91 -44.92
C ALA A 105 8.35 -16.35 -46.40
N SER A 106 8.51 -17.66 -46.69
CA SER A 106 8.68 -18.16 -48.08
C SER A 106 7.43 -18.78 -48.72
N HIS A 107 6.25 -18.73 -48.08
CA HIS A 107 5.08 -19.42 -48.61
C HIS A 107 3.73 -18.67 -48.67
N VAL A 108 3.66 -17.36 -48.38
CA VAL A 108 2.35 -16.64 -48.35
C VAL A 108 2.32 -15.30 -49.10
N LEU A 109 3.32 -14.92 -49.88
CA LEU A 109 3.26 -13.68 -50.67
C LEU A 109 3.74 -13.93 -52.11
N ASN A 110 2.79 -14.24 -52.99
CA ASN A 110 3.01 -14.34 -54.44
C ASN A 110 2.31 -13.21 -55.23
N ASP A 111 1.82 -12.14 -54.58
CA ASP A 111 1.05 -11.10 -55.28
C ASP A 111 1.21 -9.68 -54.70
N VAL A 112 2.39 -9.32 -54.18
CA VAL A 112 2.73 -7.92 -53.88
C VAL A 112 4.10 -7.62 -54.48
N GLU A 113 4.11 -7.18 -55.74
CA GLU A 113 5.23 -6.42 -56.29
C GLU A 113 5.18 -5.01 -55.65
N ASP A 114 6.31 -4.51 -55.18
CA ASP A 114 6.53 -3.25 -54.45
C ASP A 114 6.29 -3.27 -52.92
N VAL A 115 7.24 -3.87 -52.19
CA VAL A 115 7.55 -3.47 -50.81
C VAL A 115 8.99 -2.96 -50.80
N ASP A 116 9.16 -1.67 -51.03
CA ASP A 116 10.43 -0.98 -50.85
C ASP A 116 10.74 -0.81 -49.35
N GLU A 117 11.89 -1.33 -48.94
CA GLU A 117 12.62 -0.99 -47.70
C GLU A 117 11.93 -1.29 -46.35
N VAL A 118 12.32 -2.40 -45.71
CA VAL A 118 12.05 -2.62 -44.27
C VAL A 118 12.96 -1.69 -43.45
N ARG A 119 12.40 -0.59 -42.92
CA ARG A 119 13.09 0.29 -41.97
C ARG A 119 12.98 -0.27 -40.55
N LEU A 120 14.13 -0.58 -39.95
CA LEU A 120 14.25 -0.93 -38.53
C LEU A 120 14.26 0.36 -37.70
N TYR A 121 13.24 0.56 -36.88
CA TYR A 121 13.23 1.62 -35.87
C TYR A 121 13.87 1.09 -34.58
N SER A 122 14.91 1.75 -34.11
CA SER A 122 15.51 1.52 -32.80
C SER A 122 15.21 2.74 -31.94
N THR A 123 14.35 2.56 -30.93
CA THR A 123 14.00 3.62 -29.98
C THR A 123 14.84 3.41 -28.73
N THR A 124 15.79 4.30 -28.47
CA THR A 124 16.61 4.28 -27.26
C THR A 124 15.95 5.19 -26.23
N PHE A 125 15.40 4.63 -25.16
CA PHE A 125 14.96 5.40 -24.00
C PHE A 125 16.17 5.64 -23.09
N VAL A 126 16.48 6.90 -22.81
CA VAL A 126 17.53 7.28 -21.86
C VAL A 126 16.84 7.77 -20.60
N THR A 127 16.62 6.88 -19.64
CA THR A 127 16.18 7.25 -18.29
C THR A 127 17.40 7.74 -17.53
N SER A 128 17.48 9.04 -17.29
CA SER A 128 18.54 9.63 -16.48
C SER A 128 18.13 9.55 -15.01
N ILE A 129 18.65 8.57 -14.28
CA ILE A 129 18.48 8.51 -12.83
C ILE A 129 19.66 9.28 -12.23
N VAL A 130 19.39 10.47 -11.68
CA VAL A 130 20.39 11.25 -10.95
C VAL A 130 20.44 10.69 -9.53
N SER A 131 21.37 9.79 -9.26
CA SER A 131 21.62 9.32 -7.89
C SER A 131 22.57 10.30 -7.18
N VAL A 132 22.01 11.12 -6.30
CA VAL A 132 22.78 12.01 -5.43
C VAL A 132 23.19 11.22 -4.18
N SER A 133 24.48 10.96 -4.02
CA SER A 133 25.00 10.29 -2.82
C SER A 133 25.05 11.29 -1.65
N SER A 134 23.95 11.44 -0.91
CA SER A 134 23.93 12.23 0.32
C SER A 134 24.69 11.49 1.43
N SER A 135 25.67 12.17 2.03
CA SER A 135 26.37 11.66 3.21
C SER A 135 25.45 11.80 4.42
N ALA A 136 24.85 10.70 4.88
CA ALA A 136 23.89 10.71 5.98
C ALA A 136 24.54 11.20 7.30
N ALA A 137 24.14 12.38 7.76
CA ALA A 137 24.30 12.77 9.16
C ALA A 137 23.20 12.06 9.95
N SER A 138 23.57 11.29 11.00
CA SER A 138 22.61 10.61 11.86
C SER A 138 21.84 11.63 12.70
N VAL A 139 20.74 12.14 12.15
CA VAL A 139 19.73 12.92 12.86
C VAL A 139 18.97 11.98 13.78
N ALA A 140 18.88 12.34 15.06
CA ALA A 140 18.09 11.61 16.03
C ALA A 140 16.61 11.66 15.62
N THR A 141 16.03 10.50 15.35
CA THR A 141 14.66 10.30 14.90
C THR A 141 13.69 10.89 15.94
N PRO A 142 12.84 11.87 15.59
CA PRO A 142 11.70 12.25 16.41
C PRO A 142 10.83 11.01 16.61
N GLY A 143 10.35 10.79 17.84
CA GLY A 143 9.54 9.63 18.18
C GLY A 143 8.33 9.50 17.24
N SER A 144 8.42 8.54 16.32
CA SER A 144 7.37 8.19 15.37
C SER A 144 6.08 7.92 16.14
N GLN A 145 5.11 8.82 16.00
CA GLN A 145 3.71 8.57 16.36
C GLN A 145 3.04 7.80 15.22
N GLY A 146 3.68 6.74 14.74
CA GLY A 146 3.16 5.90 13.66
C GLY A 146 1.87 5.22 14.10
N GLY A 147 0.88 5.23 13.21
CA GLY A 147 -0.36 4.48 13.36
C GLY A 147 -0.08 3.06 13.85
N HIS A 148 -0.80 2.63 14.89
CA HIS A 148 -0.47 1.37 15.53
C HIS A 148 -0.91 0.22 14.60
N ALA A 149 0.07 -0.54 14.09
CA ALA A 149 -0.25 -1.80 13.43
C ALA A 149 -1.17 -2.65 14.34
N PRO A 150 -2.00 -3.52 13.75
CA PRO A 150 -2.81 -4.43 14.56
C PRO A 150 -1.88 -5.29 15.42
N LYS A 151 -1.92 -5.09 16.73
CA LYS A 151 -1.15 -5.89 17.68
C LYS A 151 -1.37 -7.37 17.42
N SER A 152 -0.30 -8.12 17.24
CA SER A 152 -0.39 -9.57 17.08
C SER A 152 -0.58 -10.22 18.44
N CYS A 153 -1.72 -10.88 18.62
CA CYS A 153 -2.06 -11.51 19.90
C CYS A 153 -1.62 -12.96 19.95
N LYS A 154 -0.95 -13.34 21.04
CA LYS A 154 -0.60 -14.72 21.39
C LYS A 154 -1.29 -15.08 22.71
N ALA A 155 -1.77 -16.32 22.80
CA ALA A 155 -2.35 -16.81 24.05
C ALA A 155 -1.25 -16.99 25.09
N VAL A 156 -1.47 -16.48 26.31
CA VAL A 156 -0.51 -16.60 27.42
C VAL A 156 -0.47 -18.06 27.89
N ALA A 157 0.74 -18.62 27.96
CA ALA A 157 0.97 -20.00 28.40
C ALA A 157 1.95 -20.04 29.59
N PRO A 158 1.53 -20.58 30.77
CA PRO A 158 0.20 -21.13 31.07
C PRO A 158 -0.88 -20.04 31.21
N PRO A 159 -2.18 -20.39 31.07
CA PRO A 159 -3.27 -19.44 31.28
C PRO A 159 -3.18 -18.77 32.66
N PRO A 160 -3.40 -17.44 32.76
CA PRO A 160 -3.36 -16.75 34.04
C PRO A 160 -4.36 -17.31 35.06
N ALA A 161 -3.92 -17.47 36.30
CA ALA A 161 -4.75 -18.03 37.37
C ALA A 161 -6.01 -17.17 37.61
N GLY A 162 -7.15 -17.85 37.78
CA GLY A 162 -8.44 -17.19 38.01
C GLY A 162 -9.05 -16.51 36.79
N ARG A 163 -8.43 -16.65 35.61
CA ARG A 163 -8.96 -16.10 34.35
C ARG A 163 -9.69 -17.15 33.51
N THR A 164 -10.68 -16.68 32.77
CA THR A 164 -11.49 -17.47 31.83
C THR A 164 -10.80 -17.44 30.47
N CYS A 165 -9.99 -18.45 30.16
CA CYS A 165 -9.21 -18.53 28.94
C CYS A 165 -9.63 -19.75 28.11
N GLY A 166 -10.64 -19.58 27.27
CA GLY A 166 -11.17 -20.65 26.41
C GLY A 166 -12.15 -21.58 27.12
N VAL A 167 -12.87 -21.08 28.12
CA VAL A 167 -13.92 -21.86 28.78
C VAL A 167 -15.19 -21.81 27.92
N GLU A 168 -15.78 -22.97 27.67
CA GLU A 168 -17.04 -23.06 26.96
C GLU A 168 -18.21 -22.66 27.88
N GLY A 169 -19.14 -21.85 27.38
CA GLY A 169 -20.28 -21.42 28.20
C GLY A 169 -21.23 -20.46 27.52
N TYR A 170 -22.16 -19.91 28.29
CA TYR A 170 -23.14 -18.95 27.81
C TYR A 170 -23.38 -17.86 28.84
N ILE A 171 -23.85 -16.70 28.35
CA ILE A 171 -24.38 -15.62 29.17
C ILE A 171 -25.90 -15.74 29.17
N ASN A 172 -26.50 -15.81 30.35
CA ASN A 172 -27.95 -15.96 30.53
C ASN A 172 -28.70 -14.63 30.62
N GLN A 173 -27.98 -13.50 30.66
CA GLN A 173 -28.58 -12.18 30.73
C GLN A 173 -28.90 -11.61 29.34
N ALA A 174 -30.13 -11.12 29.22
CA ALA A 174 -30.61 -10.39 28.05
C ALA A 174 -30.00 -8.98 27.94
N ASP A 175 -29.33 -8.48 28.98
CA ASP A 175 -28.69 -7.18 28.92
C ASP A 175 -27.54 -7.19 27.91
N GLN A 176 -27.67 -6.32 26.92
CA GLN A 176 -26.72 -6.13 25.82
C GLN A 176 -25.77 -4.94 26.10
N SER A 177 -25.91 -4.26 27.24
CA SER A 177 -25.04 -3.15 27.60
C SER A 177 -23.58 -3.59 27.58
N GLY A 178 -22.70 -2.80 26.93
CA GLY A 178 -21.27 -3.12 26.82
C GLY A 178 -20.90 -4.24 25.83
N ARG A 179 -21.81 -4.64 24.94
CA ARG A 179 -21.51 -5.56 23.83
C ARG A 179 -21.37 -4.79 22.53
N TRP A 180 -20.28 -5.01 21.80
CA TRP A 180 -20.16 -4.48 20.43
C TRP A 180 -20.98 -5.34 19.46
N PRO A 181 -21.26 -4.93 18.22
CA PRO A 181 -21.83 -5.86 17.24
C PRO A 181 -20.89 -7.06 17.01
N PRO A 182 -21.41 -8.31 16.88
CA PRO A 182 -20.56 -9.43 16.53
C PRO A 182 -19.92 -9.21 15.16
N GLN A 183 -18.63 -9.52 15.06
CA GLN A 183 -17.86 -9.47 13.83
C GLN A 183 -17.44 -10.87 13.41
N LYS A 184 -17.21 -11.07 12.12
CA LYS A 184 -16.58 -12.29 11.61
C LYS A 184 -15.06 -12.10 11.68
N LYS A 185 -14.36 -13.06 12.27
CA LYS A 185 -12.88 -13.14 12.29
C LYS A 185 -12.46 -14.55 11.95
N ASP A 186 -11.35 -14.70 11.24
CA ASP A 186 -10.92 -16.00 10.73
C ASP A 186 -10.20 -16.83 11.80
N SER A 187 -9.73 -16.15 12.85
CA SER A 187 -9.04 -16.81 13.95
C SER A 187 -9.35 -16.21 15.32
N LEU A 188 -9.08 -17.01 16.34
CA LEU A 188 -9.10 -16.59 17.72
C LEU A 188 -8.14 -15.41 17.99
N LYS A 189 -6.97 -15.41 17.34
CA LYS A 189 -5.97 -14.35 17.49
C LYS A 189 -6.47 -13.02 16.96
N GLU A 190 -7.12 -13.02 15.79
CA GLU A 190 -7.71 -11.80 15.23
C GLU A 190 -8.84 -11.24 16.11
N CYS A 191 -9.63 -12.11 16.75
CA CYS A 191 -10.64 -11.68 17.71
C CYS A 191 -10.01 -11.07 18.98
N ALA A 192 -8.90 -11.64 19.46
CA ALA A 192 -8.12 -11.05 20.54
C ALA A 192 -7.53 -9.69 20.14
N THR A 193 -6.98 -9.56 18.93
CA THR A 193 -6.47 -8.27 18.40
C THR A 193 -7.56 -7.22 18.38
N LEU A 194 -8.75 -7.56 17.87
CA LEU A 194 -9.90 -6.65 17.88
C LEU A 194 -10.25 -6.18 19.32
N CYS A 195 -10.21 -7.09 20.29
CA CYS A 195 -10.38 -6.72 21.70
C CYS A 195 -9.28 -5.77 22.17
N PHE A 196 -8.00 -6.04 21.86
CA PHE A 196 -6.89 -5.22 22.33
C PHE A 196 -6.86 -3.82 21.73
N SER A 197 -7.29 -3.66 20.48
CA SER A 197 -7.46 -2.36 19.83
C SER A 197 -8.61 -1.54 20.41
N GLY A 198 -9.57 -2.18 21.10
CA GLY A 198 -10.69 -1.50 21.74
C GLY A 198 -10.31 -0.90 23.09
N PRO A 199 -10.55 0.41 23.33
CA PRO A 199 -10.13 1.09 24.57
C PRO A 199 -10.77 0.48 25.82
N ASP A 200 -12.00 -0.05 25.69
CA ASP A 200 -12.77 -0.59 26.83
C ASP A 200 -12.95 -2.10 26.78
N CYS A 201 -12.31 -2.82 25.84
CA CYS A 201 -12.47 -4.27 25.84
C CYS A 201 -11.85 -4.86 27.10
N THR A 202 -12.63 -5.70 27.79
CA THR A 202 -12.16 -6.52 28.92
C THR A 202 -12.17 -7.99 28.57
N ALA A 203 -13.01 -8.40 27.61
CA ALA A 203 -13.20 -9.80 27.30
C ALA A 203 -13.88 -10.00 25.93
N PHE A 204 -13.78 -11.20 25.37
CA PHE A 204 -14.40 -11.55 24.10
C PHE A 204 -14.87 -13.01 24.04
N ARG A 205 -15.86 -13.27 23.18
CA ARG A 205 -16.32 -14.60 22.82
C ARG A 205 -15.88 -14.91 21.40
N TYR A 206 -15.36 -16.11 21.20
CA TYR A 206 -15.05 -16.64 19.89
C TYR A 206 -15.74 -18.00 19.68
N ARG A 207 -16.25 -18.23 18.48
CA ARG A 207 -16.85 -19.49 18.06
C ARG A 207 -16.02 -20.07 16.91
N GLN A 208 -16.08 -21.38 16.71
CA GLN A 208 -15.36 -22.05 15.61
C GLN A 208 -15.82 -21.57 14.23
N ASP A 209 -17.05 -21.05 14.13
CA ASP A 209 -17.57 -20.40 12.93
C ASP A 209 -17.02 -18.97 12.75
N GLY A 210 -16.01 -18.53 13.48
CA GLY A 210 -15.42 -17.19 13.35
C GLY A 210 -16.27 -16.06 13.94
N ASN A 211 -17.40 -16.36 14.60
CA ASN A 211 -18.18 -15.31 15.27
C ASN A 211 -17.43 -14.77 16.49
N CYS A 212 -16.89 -13.56 16.34
CA CYS A 212 -16.18 -12.79 17.35
C CYS A 212 -17.11 -11.74 17.96
N GLN A 213 -17.17 -11.68 19.28
CA GLN A 213 -18.04 -10.77 20.00
C GLN A 213 -17.26 -10.13 21.15
N ILE A 214 -17.15 -8.81 21.12
CA ILE A 214 -16.38 -8.03 22.11
C ILE A 214 -17.30 -7.58 23.26
N PHE A 215 -16.74 -7.57 24.48
CA PHE A 215 -17.39 -7.16 25.71
C PHE A 215 -16.52 -6.14 26.46
N THR A 216 -17.16 -5.12 27.02
CA THR A 216 -16.49 -4.05 27.78
C THR A 216 -16.62 -4.22 29.30
N GLN A 217 -17.13 -5.36 29.76
CA GLN A 217 -17.21 -5.71 31.17
C GLN A 217 -16.78 -7.16 31.38
N GLU A 218 -16.42 -7.50 32.62
CA GLU A 218 -16.02 -8.84 33.01
C GLU A 218 -17.17 -9.85 32.85
N PHE A 219 -16.89 -11.09 32.45
CA PHE A 219 -17.93 -12.10 32.20
C PHE A 219 -18.83 -12.41 33.40
N SER A 220 -18.31 -12.27 34.61
CA SER A 220 -19.08 -12.44 35.84
C SER A 220 -20.24 -11.45 35.95
N SER A 221 -20.08 -10.23 35.44
CA SER A 221 -21.14 -9.20 35.43
C SER A 221 -22.32 -9.60 34.55
N TYR A 222 -22.06 -10.37 33.49
CA TYR A 222 -23.08 -10.85 32.56
C TYR A 222 -23.73 -12.18 32.97
N GLY A 223 -23.38 -12.75 34.14
CA GLY A 223 -23.93 -14.05 34.55
C GLY A 223 -23.43 -15.22 33.70
N PHE A 224 -22.15 -15.17 33.28
CA PHE A 224 -21.51 -16.28 32.57
C PHE A 224 -21.65 -17.60 33.35
N THR A 225 -22.11 -18.63 32.65
CA THR A 225 -22.23 -20.00 33.15
C THR A 225 -21.46 -20.93 32.23
N ALA A 226 -20.49 -21.66 32.80
CA ALA A 226 -19.76 -22.68 32.06
C ALA A 226 -20.68 -23.83 31.64
N GLY A 227 -20.53 -24.31 30.40
CA GLY A 227 -21.36 -25.37 29.84
C GLY A 227 -21.25 -25.46 28.31
N THR A 228 -21.71 -26.59 27.76
CA THR A 228 -21.64 -26.84 26.31
C THR A 228 -22.55 -25.88 25.55
N SER A 229 -21.99 -25.15 24.58
CA SER A 229 -22.66 -24.06 23.84
C SER A 229 -22.06 -23.79 22.45
N GLY A 230 -20.88 -24.34 22.15
CA GLY A 230 -20.06 -23.97 20.98
C GLY A 230 -19.53 -22.54 21.03
N SER A 231 -19.52 -21.91 22.20
CA SER A 231 -18.98 -20.56 22.43
C SER A 231 -17.88 -20.59 23.47
N TYR A 232 -16.70 -20.11 23.10
CA TYR A 232 -15.52 -20.06 23.96
C TYR A 232 -15.25 -18.63 24.39
N TRP A 233 -14.99 -18.48 25.69
CA TRP A 233 -14.91 -17.18 26.34
C TRP A 233 -13.49 -16.92 26.82
N TYR A 234 -13.01 -15.69 26.56
CA TYR A 234 -11.64 -15.27 26.81
C TYR A 234 -11.63 -13.90 27.47
N GLN A 235 -11.01 -13.78 28.63
CA GLN A 235 -10.65 -12.47 29.19
C GLN A 235 -9.45 -11.89 28.44
N LYS A 236 -9.35 -10.56 28.38
CA LYS A 236 -8.27 -9.86 27.65
C LYS A 236 -6.90 -10.33 28.10
N GLU A 237 -6.70 -10.56 29.39
CA GLU A 237 -5.44 -11.02 29.98
C GLU A 237 -5.04 -12.46 29.58
N CYS A 238 -5.93 -13.23 28.94
CA CYS A 238 -5.59 -14.53 28.37
C CYS A 238 -4.67 -14.41 27.15
N PHE A 239 -4.49 -13.20 26.63
CA PHE A 239 -3.62 -12.91 25.51
C PHE A 239 -2.63 -11.82 25.90
N GLU A 240 -1.45 -11.92 25.32
CA GLU A 240 -0.50 -10.82 25.24
C GLU A 240 -0.46 -10.40 23.77
N CYS A 241 -0.64 -9.10 23.54
CA CYS A 241 -0.60 -8.55 22.20
C CYS A 241 0.52 -7.55 22.17
N SER A 242 1.52 -7.87 21.37
CA SER A 242 2.67 -7.02 21.14
C SER A 242 2.70 -6.58 19.69
N ASP A 243 3.42 -5.50 19.48
CA ASP A 243 3.87 -5.09 18.15
C ASP A 243 5.15 -5.88 17.77
N ASP A 244 5.49 -6.96 18.51
CA ASP A 244 6.71 -7.73 18.29
C ASP A 244 6.67 -8.36 16.90
N GLY A 245 7.59 -7.90 16.06
CA GLY A 245 7.71 -8.31 14.66
C GLY A 245 7.09 -7.31 13.69
N THR A 246 6.19 -6.42 14.10
CA THR A 246 5.76 -5.33 13.24
C THR A 246 6.90 -4.34 13.05
N VAL A 247 7.39 -4.23 11.82
CA VAL A 247 8.41 -3.24 11.43
C VAL A 247 7.78 -1.99 10.83
N LEU A 248 6.57 -2.10 10.28
CA LEU A 248 5.80 -0.96 9.75
C LEU A 248 4.30 -1.13 10.05
N GLY A 249 3.64 -0.05 10.48
CA GLY A 249 2.20 0.02 10.70
C GLY A 249 1.64 1.36 10.28
N ILE A 250 0.55 1.34 9.50
CA ILE A 250 -0.12 2.53 8.96
C ILE A 250 -1.63 2.32 9.05
N ASP A 251 -2.30 3.16 9.85
CA ASP A 251 -3.75 3.11 10.09
C ASP A 251 -4.52 4.37 9.61
N PHE A 252 -3.79 5.39 9.16
CA PHE A 252 -4.32 6.67 8.64
C PHE A 252 -5.20 7.44 9.62
N HIS A 253 -5.18 7.13 10.92
CA HIS A 253 -6.04 7.79 11.91
C HIS A 253 -5.58 9.20 12.28
N ASP A 254 -4.32 9.53 12.01
CA ASP A 254 -3.77 10.89 12.11
C ASP A 254 -4.42 11.86 11.10
N ASN A 255 -4.99 11.34 10.01
CA ASN A 255 -5.49 12.10 8.87
C ASN A 255 -4.43 13.03 8.27
N ASP A 256 -3.17 12.56 8.28
CA ASP A 256 -2.03 13.33 7.82
C ASP A 256 -1.42 12.73 6.55
N VAL A 257 -1.45 13.51 5.47
CA VAL A 257 -0.81 13.15 4.21
C VAL A 257 0.66 13.56 4.15
N SER A 258 1.19 14.33 5.11
CA SER A 258 2.56 14.86 5.03
C SER A 258 3.65 13.79 5.13
N ASN A 259 3.29 12.57 5.55
CA ASN A 259 4.19 11.41 5.56
C ASN A 259 4.26 10.70 4.20
N TRP A 260 3.61 11.25 3.17
CA TRP A 260 3.53 10.68 1.85
C TRP A 260 4.08 11.65 0.81
N CYS A 261 4.94 11.13 -0.07
CA CYS A 261 5.30 11.78 -1.32
C CYS A 261 4.42 11.20 -2.44
N PHE A 262 4.00 12.07 -3.35
CA PHE A 262 3.14 11.74 -4.47
C PHE A 262 3.74 12.32 -5.74
N THR A 263 3.94 11.47 -6.76
CA THR A 263 4.37 11.91 -8.09
C THR A 263 3.47 11.28 -9.15
N GLY A 264 3.12 12.06 -10.18
CA GLY A 264 2.38 11.58 -11.36
C GLY A 264 3.20 11.81 -12.61
N ASP A 265 3.12 10.91 -13.59
CA ASP A 265 3.76 11.08 -14.90
C ASP A 265 2.99 12.06 -15.83
N VAL A 266 1.76 12.41 -15.45
CA VAL A 266 0.91 13.36 -16.14
C VAL A 266 0.33 14.33 -15.12
N ASP A 267 0.50 15.63 -15.36
CA ASP A 267 -0.05 16.69 -14.50
C ASP A 267 -1.58 16.52 -14.33
N ASP A 268 -2.08 16.80 -13.14
CA ASP A 268 -3.51 16.72 -12.76
C ASP A 268 -4.19 15.36 -13.02
N SER A 269 -3.42 14.28 -13.23
CA SER A 269 -3.99 12.96 -13.52
C SER A 269 -4.46 12.20 -12.28
N PHE A 270 -3.90 12.49 -11.10
CA PHE A 270 -4.32 11.90 -9.84
C PHE A 270 -4.25 12.90 -8.67
N GLU A 271 -5.05 12.65 -7.64
CA GLU A 271 -5.01 13.37 -6.36
C GLU A 271 -4.77 12.40 -5.20
N LEU A 272 -4.08 12.86 -4.15
CA LEU A 272 -3.86 12.12 -2.91
C LEU A 272 -4.50 12.84 -1.72
N ASP A 273 -5.34 12.14 -0.94
CA ASP A 273 -5.81 12.63 0.36
C ASP A 273 -6.06 11.50 1.37
N ILE A 274 -6.39 11.85 2.63
CA ILE A 274 -6.94 10.88 3.59
C ILE A 274 -8.47 11.03 3.63
N GLN A 275 -9.18 9.91 3.52
CA GLN A 275 -10.63 9.84 3.66
C GLN A 275 -11.04 8.80 4.68
N THR A 276 -12.07 9.11 5.47
CA THR A 276 -12.77 8.13 6.29
C THR A 276 -13.97 7.60 5.50
N SER A 277 -13.91 6.35 5.07
CA SER A 277 -15.07 5.64 4.50
C SER A 277 -15.44 4.47 5.40
N ASP A 278 -16.72 4.41 5.76
CA ASP A 278 -17.29 3.30 6.53
C ASP A 278 -16.59 3.00 7.85
N GLY A 279 -16.16 4.08 8.52
CA GLY A 279 -15.47 4.00 9.80
C GLY A 279 -13.98 3.64 9.69
N LEU A 280 -13.44 3.47 8.49
CA LEU A 280 -12.02 3.26 8.25
C LEU A 280 -11.39 4.53 7.65
N SER A 281 -10.38 5.08 8.32
CA SER A 281 -9.50 6.06 7.69
C SER A 281 -8.59 5.35 6.69
N SER A 282 -8.39 5.97 5.54
CA SER A 282 -7.70 5.38 4.40
C SER A 282 -7.01 6.45 3.57
N LEU A 283 -5.83 6.12 3.03
CA LEU A 283 -5.22 6.90 1.97
C LEU A 283 -6.02 6.68 0.70
N ARG A 284 -6.47 7.76 0.08
CA ARG A 284 -7.19 7.72 -1.17
C ARG A 284 -6.33 8.29 -2.29
N VAL A 285 -6.18 7.51 -3.34
CA VAL A 285 -5.64 7.96 -4.63
C VAL A 285 -6.82 8.08 -5.59
N ARG A 286 -7.14 9.30 -6.02
CA ARG A 286 -8.19 9.54 -7.00
C ARG A 286 -7.57 9.62 -8.40
N GLU A 287 -8.02 8.76 -9.30
CA GLU A 287 -7.73 8.83 -10.74
C GLU A 287 -8.68 9.85 -11.40
N LEU A 288 -8.11 10.96 -11.88
CA LEU A 288 -8.82 12.00 -12.63
C LEU A 288 -8.70 11.81 -14.15
N ALA A 289 -7.56 11.28 -14.63
CA ALA A 289 -7.27 11.02 -16.03
C ALA A 289 -7.45 9.54 -16.39
N THR A 290 -7.56 9.24 -17.68
CA THR A 290 -7.74 7.87 -18.21
C THR A 290 -6.42 7.19 -18.58
N GLN A 291 -5.28 7.82 -18.30
CA GLN A 291 -3.94 7.32 -18.61
C GLN A 291 -2.95 7.88 -17.60
N GLY A 292 -1.80 7.22 -17.49
CA GLY A 292 -0.71 7.61 -16.60
C GLY A 292 -0.50 6.63 -15.45
N VAL A 293 0.50 6.95 -14.65
CA VAL A 293 0.92 6.21 -13.47
C VAL A 293 1.21 7.22 -12.36
N ALA A 294 0.56 7.05 -11.22
CA ALA A 294 0.94 7.71 -9.98
C ALA A 294 1.87 6.81 -9.18
N GLN A 295 2.91 7.38 -8.60
CA GLN A 295 3.77 6.75 -7.62
C GLN A 295 3.59 7.44 -6.27
N VAL A 296 3.40 6.65 -5.23
CA VAL A 296 3.14 7.11 -3.87
C VAL A 296 4.16 6.47 -2.93
N GLU A 297 4.93 7.28 -2.24
CA GLU A 297 5.99 6.84 -1.33
C GLU A 297 5.70 7.26 0.10
N TYR A 298 5.89 6.33 1.04
CA TYR A 298 5.82 6.61 2.46
C TYR A 298 7.20 7.07 2.96
N LEU A 299 7.28 8.31 3.43
CA LEU A 299 8.53 9.00 3.76
C LEU A 299 9.21 8.50 5.05
N THR A 300 8.50 7.70 5.86
CA THR A 300 9.09 7.14 7.08
C THR A 300 9.73 5.78 6.80
N GLU A 301 11.05 5.72 6.97
CA GLU A 301 11.81 4.48 6.87
C GLU A 301 11.49 3.50 8.02
N PHE A 302 11.61 2.21 7.74
CA PHE A 302 11.55 1.14 8.74
C PHE A 302 12.76 0.21 8.61
N GLN A 303 13.09 -0.54 9.66
CA GLN A 303 14.26 -1.43 9.66
C GLN A 303 13.87 -2.85 9.25
N VAL A 304 14.65 -3.45 8.35
CA VAL A 304 14.53 -4.87 7.99
C VAL A 304 15.83 -5.62 8.20
N GLU A 305 15.71 -6.81 8.78
CA GLU A 305 16.81 -7.75 9.02
C GLU A 305 17.00 -8.75 7.89
N SER A 306 18.26 -9.09 7.61
CA SER A 306 18.63 -10.12 6.63
C SER A 306 18.13 -11.50 7.02
N GLU A 307 17.88 -12.35 6.01
CA GLU A 307 17.45 -13.75 6.15
C GLU A 307 16.14 -13.91 6.94
N THR A 308 15.38 -12.83 7.07
CA THR A 308 14.10 -12.81 7.78
C THR A 308 12.96 -12.81 6.77
N THR A 309 11.92 -13.61 7.07
CA THR A 309 10.68 -13.59 6.29
C THR A 309 9.76 -12.51 6.85
N TYR A 310 9.23 -11.68 5.97
CA TYR A 310 8.23 -10.68 6.29
C TYR A 310 6.92 -11.00 5.58
N GLU A 311 5.82 -10.52 6.14
CA GLU A 311 4.48 -10.53 5.56
C GLU A 311 3.97 -9.10 5.52
N MET A 312 3.68 -8.62 4.31
CA MET A 312 2.99 -7.37 4.07
C MET A 312 1.48 -7.65 3.96
N VAL A 313 0.69 -6.93 4.74
CA VAL A 313 -0.77 -7.03 4.73
C VAL A 313 -1.35 -5.64 4.56
N PHE A 314 -2.38 -5.53 3.72
CA PHE A 314 -3.08 -4.27 3.49
C PHE A 314 -4.51 -4.54 3.02
N ASN A 315 -5.39 -3.55 3.21
CA ASN A 315 -6.74 -3.57 2.66
C ASN A 315 -6.86 -2.57 1.52
N VAL A 316 -7.47 -3.00 0.41
CA VAL A 316 -7.76 -2.12 -0.73
C VAL A 316 -9.25 -2.16 -1.05
N ARG A 317 -9.73 -1.05 -1.57
CA ARG A 317 -11.06 -0.88 -2.13
C ARG A 317 -10.99 0.09 -3.32
N SER A 318 -11.95 -0.01 -4.24
CA SER A 318 -12.29 1.11 -5.13
C SER A 318 -13.67 1.71 -4.81
N ASN A 319 -13.99 2.88 -5.37
CA ASN A 319 -15.36 3.42 -5.30
C ASN A 319 -16.38 2.65 -6.16
N LEU A 320 -15.95 1.68 -6.96
CA LEU A 320 -16.86 0.86 -7.76
C LEU A 320 -17.60 -0.16 -6.89
N PRO A 321 -18.88 -0.45 -7.20
CA PRO A 321 -19.66 -1.40 -6.43
C PRO A 321 -19.12 -2.82 -6.56
N VAL A 322 -19.12 -3.57 -5.46
CA VAL A 322 -18.87 -5.02 -5.51
C VAL A 322 -20.13 -5.75 -5.94
N GLY A 323 -19.99 -6.66 -6.90
CA GLY A 323 -21.10 -7.48 -7.37
C GLY A 323 -21.67 -8.33 -6.23
N ARG A 324 -22.89 -8.03 -5.75
CA ARG A 324 -23.50 -8.74 -4.60
C ARG A 324 -23.59 -10.25 -4.76
N GLN A 325 -23.63 -10.74 -6.00
CA GLN A 325 -23.75 -12.16 -6.32
C GLN A 325 -22.40 -12.87 -6.41
N THR A 326 -21.38 -12.16 -6.89
CA THR A 326 -20.05 -12.73 -7.13
C THR A 326 -19.10 -12.47 -5.96
N GLY A 327 -19.35 -11.42 -5.17
CA GLY A 327 -18.40 -10.92 -4.19
C GLY A 327 -17.11 -10.38 -4.83
N LEU A 328 -17.09 -10.27 -6.16
CA LEU A 328 -15.92 -9.85 -6.93
C LEU A 328 -15.95 -8.33 -7.12
N PRO A 329 -14.77 -7.68 -7.02
CA PRO A 329 -14.64 -6.26 -7.33
C PRO A 329 -14.97 -6.03 -8.80
N ASP A 330 -15.60 -4.90 -9.12
CA ASP A 330 -15.73 -4.42 -10.50
C ASP A 330 -14.48 -3.63 -10.93
N THR A 331 -13.33 -3.92 -10.31
CA THR A 331 -12.04 -3.29 -10.58
C THR A 331 -10.93 -4.34 -10.67
N ASP A 332 -9.91 -4.06 -11.49
CA ASP A 332 -8.72 -4.88 -11.58
C ASP A 332 -7.63 -4.38 -10.62
N PHE A 333 -7.42 -5.09 -9.51
CA PHE A 333 -6.37 -4.75 -8.55
C PHE A 333 -4.95 -4.89 -9.11
N LYS A 334 -4.78 -5.43 -10.32
CA LYS A 334 -3.48 -5.44 -11.03
C LYS A 334 -3.00 -4.05 -11.45
N LEU A 335 -3.86 -3.06 -11.34
CA LEU A 335 -3.49 -1.65 -11.52
C LEU A 335 -2.67 -1.11 -10.35
N LEU A 336 -2.48 -1.89 -9.28
CA LEU A 336 -1.67 -1.53 -8.13
C LEU A 336 -0.41 -2.40 -8.09
N THR A 337 0.73 -1.79 -7.80
CA THR A 337 1.98 -2.50 -7.53
C THR A 337 2.64 -1.92 -6.28
N PHE A 338 2.99 -2.76 -5.32
CA PHE A 338 3.66 -2.36 -4.08
C PHE A 338 5.14 -2.72 -4.12
N TYR A 339 5.97 -1.84 -3.57
CA TYR A 339 7.41 -1.98 -3.53
C TYR A 339 7.94 -1.80 -2.11
N VAL A 340 8.91 -2.61 -1.73
CA VAL A 340 9.80 -2.33 -0.59
C VAL A 340 11.22 -2.20 -1.13
N SER A 341 11.88 -1.11 -0.76
CA SER A 341 13.22 -0.79 -1.23
C SER A 341 14.19 -0.65 -0.07
N THR A 342 15.45 -1.05 -0.26
CA THR A 342 16.56 -0.72 0.64
C THR A 342 17.74 -0.22 -0.18
N ASN A 343 18.42 0.83 0.28
CA ASN A 343 19.56 1.44 -0.44
C ASN A 343 19.21 1.73 -1.92
N ASP A 344 18.07 2.36 -2.17
CA ASP A 344 17.55 2.72 -3.50
C ASP A 344 17.33 1.52 -4.45
N LYS A 345 17.29 0.30 -3.92
CA LYS A 345 17.03 -0.92 -4.67
C LYS A 345 15.73 -1.55 -4.20
N VAL A 346 14.83 -1.85 -5.13
CA VAL A 346 13.65 -2.68 -4.87
C VAL A 346 14.10 -4.08 -4.46
N ILE A 347 13.74 -4.49 -3.24
CA ILE A 347 14.01 -5.82 -2.69
C ILE A 347 12.77 -6.70 -2.67
N TYR A 348 11.60 -6.09 -2.86
CA TYR A 348 10.34 -6.77 -2.95
C TYR A 348 9.35 -5.98 -3.81
N GLU A 349 8.63 -6.70 -4.68
CA GLU A 349 7.59 -6.18 -5.56
C GLU A 349 6.39 -7.12 -5.51
N THR A 350 5.18 -6.58 -5.42
CA THR A 350 3.97 -7.40 -5.47
C THR A 350 2.80 -6.68 -6.09
N ILE A 351 2.03 -7.43 -6.88
CA ILE A 351 0.73 -7.03 -7.40
C ILE A 351 -0.33 -7.71 -6.53
N PRO A 352 -1.34 -7.00 -6.01
CA PRO A 352 -2.38 -7.61 -5.19
C PRO A 352 -3.15 -8.67 -5.99
N VAL A 353 -2.99 -9.93 -5.59
CA VAL A 353 -3.71 -11.09 -6.15
C VAL A 353 -4.42 -11.84 -5.03
N ASP A 354 -5.51 -12.54 -5.37
CA ASP A 354 -6.25 -13.42 -4.45
C ASP A 354 -6.75 -12.74 -3.16
N GLY A 355 -7.16 -11.47 -3.26
CA GLY A 355 -7.70 -10.70 -2.14
C GLY A 355 -8.93 -11.36 -1.52
N VAL A 356 -8.94 -11.43 -0.18
CA VAL A 356 -10.06 -11.98 0.58
C VAL A 356 -11.06 -10.87 0.89
N TRP A 357 -12.30 -11.03 0.44
CA TRP A 357 -13.37 -10.08 0.74
C TRP A 357 -13.67 -10.04 2.24
N ASN A 358 -13.54 -8.86 2.86
CA ASN A 358 -13.69 -8.69 4.31
C ASN A 358 -15.14 -8.37 4.76
N GLY A 359 -16.14 -8.73 3.94
CA GLY A 359 -17.54 -8.82 4.38
C GLY A 359 -18.33 -7.51 4.53
N GLY A 360 -17.88 -6.38 3.98
CA GLY A 360 -18.64 -5.11 3.95
C GLY A 360 -17.98 -4.03 3.09
N GLU A 361 -18.79 -3.20 2.41
CA GLU A 361 -18.43 -1.99 1.63
C GLU A 361 -17.31 -2.09 0.59
N GLY A 362 -16.96 -3.31 0.17
CA GLY A 362 -16.05 -3.55 -0.94
C GLY A 362 -14.57 -3.55 -0.59
N TRP A 363 -14.22 -3.75 0.69
CA TRP A 363 -12.85 -3.94 1.12
C TRP A 363 -12.35 -5.37 0.89
N PHE A 364 -11.14 -5.47 0.34
CA PHE A 364 -10.40 -6.71 0.12
C PHE A 364 -9.10 -6.67 0.91
N LYS A 365 -8.81 -7.74 1.65
CA LYS A 365 -7.56 -7.91 2.39
C LYS A 365 -6.59 -8.71 1.53
N PHE A 366 -5.38 -8.19 1.36
CA PHE A 366 -4.29 -8.85 0.68
C PHE A 366 -3.18 -9.17 1.69
N SER A 367 -2.51 -10.29 1.49
CA SER A 367 -1.32 -10.67 2.25
C SER A 367 -0.31 -11.30 1.31
N SER A 368 0.94 -10.87 1.41
CA SER A 368 2.03 -11.50 0.68
C SER A 368 3.33 -11.50 1.48
N LYS A 369 4.14 -12.54 1.26
CA LYS A 369 5.37 -12.79 2.02
C LYS A 369 6.61 -12.58 1.16
N PHE A 370 7.68 -12.09 1.78
CA PHE A 370 8.97 -11.91 1.14
C PHE A 370 10.11 -12.21 2.10
N VAL A 371 11.29 -12.55 1.56
CA VAL A 371 12.49 -12.85 2.34
C VAL A 371 13.56 -11.83 1.99
N VAL A 372 14.03 -11.09 2.99
CA VAL A 372 15.12 -10.13 2.82
C VAL A 372 16.44 -10.88 2.71
N GLN A 373 17.19 -10.69 1.63
CA GLN A 373 18.44 -11.42 1.43
C GLN A 373 19.58 -10.87 2.32
N SER A 374 20.67 -11.63 2.46
CA SER A 374 21.82 -11.29 3.32
C SER A 374 22.41 -9.89 3.08
N GLY A 375 22.36 -9.41 1.83
CA GLY A 375 22.87 -8.09 1.42
C GLY A 375 21.84 -6.96 1.38
N GLU A 376 20.60 -7.21 1.79
CA GLU A 376 19.46 -6.30 1.58
C GLU A 376 18.91 -5.71 2.89
N LYS A 377 19.57 -5.96 4.03
CA LYS A 377 19.19 -5.42 5.34
C LYS A 377 19.41 -3.91 5.44
N GLY A 378 18.68 -3.27 6.35
CA GLY A 378 18.87 -1.87 6.72
C GLY A 378 17.56 -1.09 6.75
N ALA A 379 17.69 0.24 6.59
CA ALA A 379 16.54 1.12 6.40
C ALA A 379 15.84 0.79 5.08
N ALA A 380 14.52 0.68 5.14
CA ALA A 380 13.65 0.35 4.05
C ALA A 380 12.55 1.40 3.89
N THR A 381 12.16 1.65 2.65
CA THR A 381 11.00 2.48 2.30
C THR A 381 9.89 1.62 1.72
N LEU A 382 8.66 2.13 1.83
CA LEU A 382 7.47 1.54 1.21
C LEU A 382 6.98 2.52 0.15
N SER A 383 6.70 2.02 -1.04
CA SER A 383 5.98 2.78 -2.06
C SER A 383 4.99 1.89 -2.80
N PHE A 384 4.07 2.50 -3.53
CA PHE A 384 3.20 1.81 -4.45
C PHE A 384 2.90 2.66 -5.67
N ALA A 385 2.64 2.01 -6.79
CA ALA A 385 2.20 2.63 -8.02
C ALA A 385 0.72 2.33 -8.28
N VAL A 386 0.03 3.31 -8.86
CA VAL A 386 -1.35 3.20 -9.34
C VAL A 386 -1.36 3.50 -10.83
N HIS A 387 -1.65 2.50 -11.64
CA HIS A 387 -1.87 2.65 -13.08
C HIS A 387 -3.31 3.11 -13.32
N ALA A 388 -3.48 4.05 -14.25
CA ALA A 388 -4.81 4.47 -14.67
C ALA A 388 -5.63 3.27 -15.18
N SER A 389 -6.86 3.17 -14.71
CA SER A 389 -7.85 2.17 -15.13
C SER A 389 -8.44 2.45 -16.50
N GLY A 390 -8.27 3.67 -17.03
CA GLY A 390 -8.98 4.14 -18.22
C GLY A 390 -10.32 4.79 -17.89
N SER A 391 -10.62 5.00 -16.61
CA SER A 391 -11.86 5.59 -16.11
C SER A 391 -11.63 6.31 -14.77
N GLN A 392 -12.49 7.25 -14.40
CA GLN A 392 -12.36 7.89 -13.09
C GLN A 392 -12.64 6.90 -11.96
N LEU A 393 -11.63 6.65 -11.14
CA LEU A 393 -11.62 5.62 -10.10
C LEU A 393 -10.97 6.18 -8.83
N ASP A 394 -11.62 6.02 -7.69
CA ASP A 394 -10.98 6.31 -6.40
C ASP A 394 -10.48 4.98 -5.82
N TRP A 395 -9.19 4.89 -5.54
CA TRP A 395 -8.56 3.80 -4.80
C TRP A 395 -8.44 4.17 -3.32
N TYR A 396 -8.77 3.25 -2.44
CA TYR A 396 -8.67 3.43 -0.99
C TYR A 396 -7.76 2.35 -0.42
N LEU A 397 -6.68 2.76 0.25
CA LEU A 397 -5.74 1.90 0.94
C LEU A 397 -5.92 2.09 2.45
N GLY A 398 -6.18 1.01 3.17
CA GLY A 398 -6.41 1.01 4.61
C GLY A 398 -5.62 -0.11 5.30
N TYR A 399 -5.28 0.10 6.57
CA TYR A 399 -4.62 -0.90 7.43
C TYR A 399 -3.43 -1.62 6.77
N LEU A 400 -2.38 -0.86 6.44
CA LEU A 400 -1.15 -1.43 5.90
C LEU A 400 -0.19 -1.74 7.05
N TYR A 401 0.39 -2.94 7.06
CA TYR A 401 1.45 -3.29 7.98
C TYR A 401 2.41 -4.33 7.40
N ILE A 402 3.64 -4.34 7.91
CA ILE A 402 4.67 -5.32 7.58
C ILE A 402 5.15 -5.96 8.88
N ASN A 403 5.05 -7.29 8.96
CA ASN A 403 5.45 -8.09 10.12
C ASN A 403 6.54 -9.09 9.75
N SER A 404 7.52 -9.27 10.63
CA SER A 404 8.41 -10.44 10.65
C SER A 404 7.61 -11.69 11.08
N VAL A 405 7.79 -12.80 10.37
CA VAL A 405 7.01 -14.05 10.51
C VAL A 405 7.82 -15.21 11.06
#